data_AF-A0A1B2I4U9-F1
#
_entry.id   AF-A0A1B2I4U9-F1
#
_cell.length_a   1.000
_cell.length_b   1.000
_cell.length_c   1.000
_cell.angle_alpha   90.00
_cell.angle_beta   90.00
_cell.angle_gamma   90.00
#
_symmetry.space_group_name_H-M   'P 1'
#
loop_
_entity.id
_entity.type
_entity.pdbx_description
1 polymer ?
#
loop_
_entity_poly.entity_id
_entity_poly.type
_entity_poly.pdbx_seq_one_letter_code
_entity_poly.pdbx_strand_id
1 'polypeptide(L)'
;MLGALIGDIVGSVFERAPHKSKEFDFISERSRFTDDSVLTVATADALLHGYGYMPVFKYWGRSYPNAGYGQKFYRWCLSDSDETGESYGNGSAMRVSPIGWAFDSLDEVLEEAKRSAAPSHNHPEGIKGASAVAAAVFLARGGKSKDEIRDYIAGEFGYDLNRPLETIRPEYTFDSSCQGSVPEAIIAFLESEDFEDALCNAVSLGGDSDTQACIAGAIAEAFYGPVSKRWVTMLNILLPQEALRVIDAFNKRYLDSRYNFFCCGQESAEGRPSENGMPYELLNLSPGSCRWWVKELGMQDEVWAFVTESEIPREASVYFSTDTPVIFDQLCFKSFEDAFIALNRNGFDLYFENYAEGGGPGYYTSAPRGRFRIEPHPLFSSGKHWI
;
A
#
# COMPACT_ATOMS: atom_id res chain seq x y z
N MET A 1 7.42 4.76 5.64
CA MET A 1 6.09 5.19 5.14
C MET A 1 5.17 4.01 4.87
N LEU A 2 5.64 2.90 4.27
CA LEU A 2 4.79 1.75 3.93
C LEU A 2 4.16 1.10 5.16
N GLY A 3 4.89 1.06 6.28
CA GLY A 3 4.41 0.55 7.55
C GLY A 3 3.19 1.31 8.08
N ALA A 4 3.10 2.61 7.82
CA ALA A 4 1.93 3.42 8.15
C ALA A 4 0.70 2.95 7.36
N LEU A 5 0.86 2.80 6.03
CA LEU A 5 -0.21 2.37 5.13
C LEU A 5 -0.70 0.94 5.46
N ILE A 6 0.23 0.05 5.80
CA ILE A 6 -0.09 -1.32 6.22
C ILE A 6 -0.83 -1.30 7.56
N GLY A 7 -0.35 -0.51 8.52
CA GLY A 7 -0.94 -0.39 9.83
C GLY A 7 -2.38 0.11 9.78
N ASP A 8 -2.64 1.16 9.02
CA ASP A 8 -3.99 1.65 8.72
C ASP A 8 -4.90 0.51 8.22
N ILE A 9 -4.51 -0.14 7.11
CA ILE A 9 -5.34 -1.19 6.49
C ILE A 9 -5.63 -2.34 7.45
N VAL A 10 -4.62 -2.77 8.22
CA VAL A 10 -4.75 -3.82 9.23
C VAL A 10 -5.70 -3.38 10.35
N GLY A 11 -5.58 -2.15 10.84
CA GLY A 11 -6.39 -1.62 11.94
C GLY A 11 -7.81 -1.20 11.53
N SER A 12 -8.07 -0.96 10.24
CA SER A 12 -9.32 -0.40 9.70
C SER A 12 -10.60 -1.17 10.08
N VAL A 13 -10.49 -2.48 10.29
CA VAL A 13 -11.61 -3.35 10.63
C VAL A 13 -11.96 -3.22 12.12
N PHE A 14 -10.95 -3.00 12.96
CA PHE A 14 -11.04 -3.06 14.40
C PHE A 14 -11.44 -1.74 15.05
N GLU A 15 -11.37 -0.62 14.31
CA GLU A 15 -11.78 0.71 14.78
C GLU A 15 -13.26 0.69 15.21
N ARG A 16 -14.09 -0.04 14.43
CA ARG A 16 -15.52 -0.22 14.68
C ARG A 16 -15.88 -1.57 15.32
N ALA A 17 -14.88 -2.43 15.51
CA ALA A 17 -15.02 -3.73 16.15
C ALA A 17 -13.81 -3.98 17.07
N PRO A 18 -13.72 -3.27 18.21
CA PRO A 18 -12.53 -3.29 19.05
C PRO A 18 -12.15 -4.71 19.45
N HIS A 19 -10.86 -5.03 19.31
CA HIS A 19 -10.32 -6.35 19.62
C HIS A 19 -9.26 -6.22 20.71
N LYS A 20 -9.35 -7.06 21.75
CA LYS A 20 -8.49 -6.99 22.94
C LYS A 20 -7.49 -8.14 23.02
N SER A 21 -7.22 -8.80 21.89
CA SER A 21 -6.27 -9.89 21.74
C SER A 21 -5.31 -9.60 20.57
N LYS A 22 -4.14 -10.22 20.59
CA LYS A 22 -3.18 -10.20 19.47
C LYS A 22 -3.53 -11.23 18.39
N GLU A 23 -4.44 -12.15 18.70
CA GLU A 23 -4.87 -13.21 17.77
C GLU A 23 -5.99 -12.69 16.87
N PHE A 24 -5.64 -12.30 15.64
CA PHE A 24 -6.58 -11.91 14.59
C PHE A 24 -5.94 -12.06 13.21
N ASP A 25 -6.76 -12.16 12.18
CA ASP A 25 -6.30 -12.12 10.80
C ASP A 25 -5.94 -10.69 10.40
N PHE A 26 -4.72 -10.46 9.91
CA PHE A 26 -4.26 -9.15 9.48
C PHE A 26 -5.15 -8.51 8.39
N ILE A 27 -5.72 -9.34 7.50
CA ILE A 27 -6.51 -8.89 6.36
C ILE A 27 -7.78 -9.72 6.23
N SER A 28 -8.89 -9.02 5.96
CA SER A 28 -10.20 -9.62 5.66
C SER A 28 -10.85 -8.89 4.49
N GLU A 29 -12.01 -9.38 4.05
CA GLU A 29 -12.84 -8.73 3.03
C GLU A 29 -13.28 -7.29 3.39
N ARG A 30 -13.15 -6.90 4.67
CA ARG A 30 -13.52 -5.57 5.18
C ARG A 30 -12.33 -4.62 5.31
N SER A 31 -11.11 -5.13 5.14
CA SER A 31 -9.89 -4.32 5.20
C SER A 31 -9.89 -3.30 4.07
N ARG A 32 -9.64 -2.05 4.42
CA ARG A 32 -9.57 -0.93 3.47
C ARG A 32 -8.53 0.08 3.97
N PHE A 33 -8.01 0.90 3.07
CA PHE A 33 -7.29 2.10 3.50
C PHE A 33 -8.27 3.15 4.02
N THR A 34 -7.83 3.99 4.95
CA THR A 34 -8.64 5.08 5.52
C THR A 34 -8.01 6.46 5.25
N ASP A 35 -8.48 7.49 5.95
CA ASP A 35 -7.90 8.83 5.85
C ASP A 35 -6.44 8.89 6.29
N ASP A 36 -6.00 7.97 7.15
CA ASP A 36 -4.60 7.75 7.52
C ASP A 36 -3.70 7.57 6.30
N SER A 37 -4.02 6.58 5.45
CA SER A 37 -3.28 6.34 4.22
C SER A 37 -3.41 7.50 3.24
N VAL A 38 -4.62 8.02 3.06
CA VAL A 38 -4.87 9.14 2.12
C VAL A 38 -4.00 10.34 2.49
N LEU A 39 -3.97 10.72 3.76
CA LEU A 39 -3.21 11.88 4.21
C LEU A 39 -1.72 11.59 4.37
N THR A 40 -1.31 10.35 4.65
CA THR A 40 0.10 9.94 4.57
C THR A 40 0.64 10.11 3.16
N VAL A 41 -0.10 9.65 2.15
CA VAL A 41 0.23 9.85 0.73
C VAL A 41 0.23 11.33 0.38
N ALA A 42 -0.72 12.11 0.88
CA ALA A 42 -0.76 13.56 0.69
C ALA A 42 0.48 14.27 1.27
N THR A 43 0.95 13.87 2.45
CA THR A 43 2.20 14.40 3.05
C THR A 43 3.40 14.08 2.15
N ALA A 44 3.49 12.84 1.65
CA ALA A 44 4.56 12.43 0.72
C ALA A 44 4.51 13.22 -0.60
N ASP A 45 3.32 13.44 -1.16
CA ASP A 45 3.10 14.19 -2.38
C ASP A 45 3.52 15.67 -2.25
N ALA A 46 3.17 16.30 -1.12
CA ALA A 46 3.60 17.66 -0.80
C ALA A 46 5.14 17.78 -0.74
N LEU A 47 5.80 16.82 -0.08
CA LEU A 47 7.27 16.77 0.02
C LEU A 47 7.96 16.53 -1.32
N LEU A 48 7.39 15.70 -2.20
CA LEU A 48 7.97 15.39 -3.51
C LEU A 48 7.99 16.60 -4.43
N HIS A 49 6.90 17.35 -4.43
CA HIS A 49 6.67 18.42 -5.40
C HIS A 49 6.90 19.83 -4.81
N GLY A 50 7.16 19.94 -3.51
CA GLY A 50 7.38 21.22 -2.84
C GLY A 50 6.09 22.05 -2.72
N TYR A 51 4.93 21.40 -2.69
CA TYR A 51 3.64 22.06 -2.54
C TYR A 51 3.35 22.39 -1.07
N GLY A 52 2.49 23.38 -0.82
CA GLY A 52 1.98 23.63 0.53
C GLY A 52 1.11 22.47 1.02
N TYR A 53 1.20 22.13 2.31
CA TYR A 53 0.43 21.01 2.89
C TYR A 53 -1.08 21.20 2.81
N MET A 54 -1.59 22.41 3.08
CA MET A 54 -3.02 22.71 3.06
C MET A 54 -3.69 22.35 1.72
N PRO A 55 -3.25 22.87 0.55
CA PRO A 55 -3.89 22.53 -0.72
C PRO A 55 -3.77 21.04 -1.06
N VAL A 56 -2.67 20.37 -0.71
CA VAL A 56 -2.48 18.94 -0.99
C VAL A 56 -3.39 18.07 -0.12
N PHE A 57 -3.52 18.38 1.18
CA PHE A 57 -4.46 17.68 2.06
C PHE A 57 -5.91 17.86 1.62
N LYS A 58 -6.29 19.07 1.19
CA LYS A 58 -7.62 19.30 0.62
C LYS A 58 -7.83 18.53 -0.68
N TYR A 59 -6.84 18.52 -1.58
CA TYR A 59 -6.92 17.79 -2.84
C TYR A 59 -7.12 16.29 -2.62
N TRP A 60 -6.24 15.64 -1.85
CA TRP A 60 -6.36 14.21 -1.55
C TRP A 60 -7.64 13.90 -0.75
N GLY A 61 -7.96 14.73 0.25
CA GLY A 61 -9.17 14.55 1.04
C GLY A 61 -10.47 14.64 0.23
N ARG A 62 -10.53 15.56 -0.74
CA ARG A 62 -11.66 15.71 -1.68
C ARG A 62 -11.75 14.58 -2.71
N SER A 63 -10.61 14.01 -3.10
CA SER A 63 -10.55 12.87 -4.03
C SER A 63 -11.04 11.56 -3.41
N TYR A 64 -10.94 11.41 -2.08
CA TYR A 64 -11.40 10.22 -1.35
C TYR A 64 -12.32 10.59 -0.18
N PRO A 65 -13.51 11.15 -0.43
CA PRO A 65 -14.36 11.74 0.61
C PRO A 65 -14.90 10.71 1.63
N ASN A 66 -14.90 9.43 1.29
CA ASN A 66 -15.42 8.35 2.13
C ASN A 66 -14.33 7.59 2.90
N ALA A 67 -13.12 8.14 3.02
CA ALA A 67 -11.97 7.44 3.60
C ALA A 67 -12.06 7.23 5.13
N GLY A 68 -12.74 8.11 5.87
CA GLY A 68 -12.87 7.95 7.33
C GLY A 68 -12.81 9.24 8.16
N TYR A 69 -12.52 10.39 7.53
CA TYR A 69 -12.18 11.63 8.21
C TYR A 69 -13.05 12.02 9.42
N GLY A 70 -12.37 12.46 10.48
CA GLY A 70 -12.99 13.18 11.59
C GLY A 70 -13.82 14.37 11.11
N GLN A 71 -15.01 14.56 11.69
CA GLN A 71 -16.03 15.50 11.20
C GLN A 71 -15.52 16.95 11.01
N LYS A 72 -14.67 17.45 11.91
CA LYS A 72 -14.09 18.79 11.81
C LYS A 72 -13.13 18.90 10.62
N PHE A 73 -12.23 17.92 10.48
CA PHE A 73 -11.30 17.88 9.34
C PHE A 73 -12.06 17.77 8.03
N TYR A 74 -13.07 16.92 7.94
CA TYR A 74 -13.86 16.73 6.73
C TYR A 74 -14.53 18.03 6.27
N ARG A 75 -15.17 18.77 7.19
CA ARG A 75 -15.78 20.07 6.89
C ARG A 75 -14.74 21.09 6.39
N TRP A 76 -13.59 21.15 7.06
CA TRP A 76 -12.48 22.02 6.64
C TRP A 76 -11.95 21.64 5.25
N CYS A 77 -11.76 20.35 4.99
CA CYS A 77 -11.27 19.80 3.74
C CYS A 77 -12.19 20.18 2.55
N LEU A 78 -13.51 20.07 2.74
CA LEU A 78 -14.50 20.45 1.73
C LEU A 78 -14.69 21.96 1.58
N SER A 79 -14.24 22.76 2.55
CA SER A 79 -14.35 24.22 2.49
C SER A 79 -13.25 24.85 1.64
N ASP A 80 -13.52 26.02 1.07
CA ASP A 80 -12.52 26.86 0.41
C ASP A 80 -11.78 27.79 1.40
N SER A 81 -12.00 27.63 2.71
CA SER A 81 -11.38 28.45 3.76
C SER A 81 -9.91 28.11 3.94
N ASP A 82 -9.04 29.12 3.95
CA ASP A 82 -7.62 28.95 4.31
C ASP A 82 -7.37 29.05 5.83
N GLU A 83 -8.42 28.96 6.64
CA GLU A 83 -8.29 28.93 8.11
C GLU A 83 -7.52 27.69 8.55
N THR A 84 -6.58 27.88 9.47
CA THR A 84 -5.86 26.81 10.13
C THR A 84 -6.71 26.18 11.23
N GLY A 85 -6.75 24.85 11.31
CA GLY A 85 -7.54 24.16 12.33
C GLY A 85 -6.88 24.14 13.70
N GLU A 86 -7.60 24.46 14.78
CA GLU A 86 -7.14 24.41 16.18
C GLU A 86 -7.43 23.05 16.86
N SER A 87 -7.09 21.94 16.18
CA SER A 87 -7.39 20.58 16.66
C SER A 87 -6.22 19.96 17.45
N TYR A 88 -6.52 19.33 18.58
CA TYR A 88 -5.58 18.48 19.35
C TYR A 88 -5.66 16.99 18.95
N GLY A 89 -6.40 16.66 17.91
CA GLY A 89 -6.60 15.29 17.43
C GLY A 89 -5.34 14.62 16.85
N ASN A 90 -5.33 13.30 16.88
CA ASN A 90 -4.25 12.44 16.37
C ASN A 90 -4.12 12.43 14.84
N GLY A 91 -5.07 13.03 14.12
CA GLY A 91 -5.05 13.13 12.65
C GLY A 91 -3.83 13.88 12.07
N SER A 92 -3.11 14.63 12.90
CA SER A 92 -1.81 15.20 12.56
C SER A 92 -0.66 14.19 12.66
N ALA A 93 -0.69 13.31 13.66
CA ALA A 93 0.32 12.30 13.92
C ALA A 93 0.22 11.11 12.96
N MET A 94 -0.99 10.69 12.58
CA MET A 94 -1.20 9.54 11.69
C MET A 94 -0.57 9.71 10.30
N ARG A 95 -0.46 10.95 9.82
CA ARG A 95 -0.02 11.27 8.45
C ARG A 95 1.41 11.79 8.33
N VAL A 96 2.13 11.90 9.45
CA VAL A 96 3.42 12.62 9.51
C VAL A 96 4.61 11.76 9.10
N SER A 97 4.43 10.44 9.03
CA SER A 97 5.54 9.49 8.85
C SER A 97 6.48 9.78 7.67
N PRO A 98 6.05 10.30 6.50
CA PRO A 98 6.97 10.61 5.41
C PRO A 98 8.04 11.64 5.78
N ILE A 99 7.73 12.59 6.68
CA ILE A 99 8.68 13.62 7.12
C ILE A 99 9.87 13.00 7.85
N GLY A 100 9.64 11.98 8.68
CA GLY A 100 10.71 11.26 9.35
C GLY A 100 11.70 10.60 8.40
N TRP A 101 11.33 10.38 7.14
CA TRP A 101 12.20 9.84 6.08
C TRP A 101 12.87 10.90 5.20
N ALA A 102 12.29 12.10 5.08
CA ALA A 102 12.65 13.05 4.04
C ALA A 102 13.82 14.00 4.40
N PHE A 103 14.18 14.12 5.68
CA PHE A 103 15.16 15.10 6.17
C PHE A 103 16.28 14.47 6.98
N ASP A 104 17.50 14.99 6.88
CA ASP A 104 18.71 14.36 7.43
C ASP A 104 19.06 14.80 8.85
N SER A 105 18.38 15.83 9.38
CA SER A 105 18.53 16.28 10.75
C SER A 105 17.22 16.26 11.53
N LEU A 106 17.32 16.02 12.84
CA LEU A 106 16.16 16.01 13.73
C LEU A 106 15.48 17.38 13.80
N ASP A 107 16.25 18.47 13.77
CA ASP A 107 15.71 19.83 13.77
C ASP A 107 14.83 20.09 12.54
N GLU A 108 15.27 19.67 11.35
CA GLU A 108 14.48 19.77 10.12
C GLU A 108 13.21 18.90 10.18
N VAL A 109 13.31 17.69 10.73
CA VAL A 109 12.16 16.79 10.93
C VAL A 109 11.13 17.45 11.85
N LEU A 110 11.56 18.03 12.97
CA LEU A 110 10.66 18.68 13.93
C LEU A 110 10.02 19.94 13.33
N GLU A 111 10.78 20.74 12.60
CA GLU A 111 10.25 21.93 11.95
C GLU A 111 9.23 21.58 10.86
N GLU A 112 9.54 20.59 10.01
CA GLU A 112 8.60 20.18 8.97
C GLU A 112 7.36 19.49 9.54
N ALA A 113 7.51 18.69 10.61
CA ALA A 113 6.36 18.08 11.29
C ALA A 113 5.38 19.14 11.80
N LYS A 114 5.88 20.23 12.41
CA LYS A 114 5.07 21.39 12.81
C LYS A 114 4.35 22.01 11.61
N ARG A 115 5.07 22.25 10.50
CA ARG A 115 4.51 22.81 9.27
C ARG A 115 3.40 21.93 8.67
N SER A 116 3.53 20.61 8.77
CA SER A 116 2.52 19.65 8.28
C SER A 116 1.29 19.52 9.19
N ALA A 117 1.43 19.79 10.49
CA ALA A 117 0.32 19.77 11.44
C ALA A 117 -0.51 21.06 11.36
N ALA A 118 0.15 22.22 11.22
CA ALA A 118 -0.45 23.55 11.32
C ALA A 118 -1.72 23.78 10.45
N PRO A 119 -1.86 23.26 9.22
CA PRO A 119 -3.07 23.49 8.42
C PRO A 119 -4.36 23.03 9.08
N SER A 120 -4.34 21.96 9.88
CA SER A 120 -5.56 21.40 10.49
C SER A 120 -5.50 21.13 11.99
N HIS A 121 -4.30 21.13 12.58
CA HIS A 121 -4.02 20.78 13.97
C HIS A 121 -2.97 21.72 14.59
N ASN A 122 -3.19 23.02 14.45
CA ASN A 122 -2.37 24.10 15.00
C ASN A 122 -2.45 24.24 16.54
N HIS A 123 -3.12 23.30 17.22
CA HIS A 123 -3.08 23.22 18.68
C HIS A 123 -1.72 22.64 19.14
N PRO A 124 -1.13 23.09 20.27
CA PRO A 124 0.15 22.59 20.77
C PRO A 124 0.24 21.07 20.85
N GLU A 125 -0.83 20.41 21.30
CA GLU A 125 -0.88 18.95 21.43
C GLU A 125 -1.00 18.21 20.08
N GLY A 126 -1.63 18.84 19.07
CA GLY A 126 -1.63 18.31 17.71
C GLY A 126 -0.22 18.34 17.11
N ILE A 127 0.42 19.50 17.19
CA ILE A 127 1.81 19.71 16.77
C ILE A 127 2.76 18.75 17.50
N LYS A 128 2.61 18.62 18.81
CA LYS A 128 3.41 17.73 19.66
C LYS A 128 3.28 16.27 19.23
N GLY A 129 2.06 15.79 18.99
CA GLY A 129 1.84 14.41 18.52
C GLY A 129 2.52 14.14 17.18
N ALA A 130 2.34 15.04 16.20
CA ALA A 130 3.00 14.92 14.90
C ALA A 130 4.54 14.95 15.02
N SER A 131 5.07 15.87 15.82
CA SER A 131 6.52 15.99 16.04
C SER A 131 7.11 14.75 16.72
N ALA A 132 6.40 14.18 17.70
CA ALA A 132 6.84 12.97 18.39
C ALA A 132 6.90 11.75 17.46
N VAL A 133 5.87 11.54 16.64
CA VAL A 133 5.87 10.42 15.67
C VAL A 133 6.94 10.60 14.61
N ALA A 134 7.10 11.82 14.06
CA ALA A 134 8.14 12.09 13.07
C ALA A 134 9.56 11.88 13.64
N ALA A 135 9.80 12.34 14.87
CA ALA A 135 11.05 12.11 15.59
C ALA A 135 11.30 10.63 15.86
N ALA A 136 10.28 9.88 16.30
CA ALA A 136 10.42 8.44 16.54
C ALA A 136 10.80 7.69 15.26
N VAL A 137 10.17 8.01 14.11
CA VAL A 137 10.53 7.46 12.80
C VAL A 137 11.97 7.82 12.42
N PHE A 138 12.37 9.09 12.59
CA PHE A 138 13.73 9.55 12.28
C PHE A 138 14.80 8.85 13.12
N LEU A 139 14.57 8.73 14.43
CA LEU A 139 15.49 8.06 15.35
C LEU A 139 15.58 6.57 15.06
N ALA A 140 14.45 5.91 14.81
CA ALA A 140 14.38 4.51 14.45
C ALA A 140 15.18 4.20 13.16
N ARG A 141 14.94 4.94 12.08
CA ARG A 141 15.69 4.74 10.81
C ARG A 141 17.18 5.08 10.93
N GLY A 142 17.53 5.92 11.91
CA GLY A 142 18.90 6.30 12.27
C GLY A 142 19.63 5.24 13.12
N GLY A 143 18.98 4.11 13.42
CA GLY A 143 19.57 2.99 14.16
C GLY A 143 19.58 3.17 15.68
N LYS A 144 18.77 4.09 16.22
CA LYS A 144 18.62 4.25 17.67
C LYS A 144 17.92 3.06 18.28
N SER A 145 18.37 2.67 19.47
CA SER A 145 17.71 1.62 20.26
C SER A 145 16.33 2.06 20.74
N LYS A 146 15.46 1.10 21.09
CA LYS A 146 14.14 1.40 21.65
C LYS A 146 14.21 2.23 22.93
N ASP A 147 15.22 2.00 23.76
CA ASP A 147 15.44 2.77 24.99
C ASP A 147 15.84 4.22 24.67
N GLU A 148 16.75 4.45 23.71
CA GLU A 148 17.09 5.81 23.26
C GLU A 148 15.88 6.54 22.65
N ILE A 149 15.05 5.85 21.88
CA ILE A 149 13.80 6.41 21.33
C ILE A 149 12.83 6.75 22.47
N ARG A 150 12.61 5.84 23.42
CA ARG A 150 11.74 6.05 24.58
C ARG A 150 12.18 7.27 25.37
N ASP A 151 13.46 7.34 25.72
CA ASP A 151 14.02 8.40 26.55
C ASP A 151 13.92 9.76 25.87
N TYR A 152 14.22 9.82 24.56
CA TYR A 152 14.07 11.05 23.80
C TYR A 152 12.62 11.51 23.75
N ILE A 153 11.68 10.62 23.40
CA ILE A 153 10.27 11.01 23.25
C ILE A 153 9.67 11.41 24.61
N ALA A 154 9.99 10.68 25.68
CA ALA A 154 9.55 11.01 27.03
C ALA A 154 10.13 12.34 27.53
N GLY A 155 11.42 12.58 27.27
CA GLY A 155 12.11 13.82 27.68
C GLY A 155 11.65 15.05 26.91
N GLU A 156 11.59 14.97 25.58
CA GLU A 156 11.29 16.12 24.71
C GLU A 156 9.79 16.45 24.69
N PHE A 157 8.92 15.43 24.66
CA PHE A 157 7.48 15.63 24.51
C PHE A 157 6.69 15.39 25.80
N GLY A 158 7.29 14.80 26.84
CA GLY A 158 6.61 14.57 28.11
C GLY A 158 5.55 13.48 28.06
N TYR A 159 5.67 12.51 27.14
CA TYR A 159 4.81 11.33 27.12
C TYR A 159 5.27 10.28 28.12
N ASP A 160 4.34 9.69 28.86
CA ASP A 160 4.63 8.54 29.72
C ASP A 160 4.62 7.24 28.90
N LEU A 161 5.82 6.75 28.58
CA LEU A 161 6.06 5.57 27.77
C LEU A 161 6.50 4.33 28.59
N ASN A 162 6.40 4.41 29.93
CA ASN A 162 6.79 3.31 30.82
C ASN A 162 5.60 2.42 31.23
N ARG A 163 4.42 2.68 30.68
CA ARG A 163 3.19 1.96 30.97
C ARG A 163 3.15 0.66 30.15
N PRO A 164 3.12 -0.53 30.79
CA PRO A 164 3.09 -1.79 30.05
C PRO A 164 1.78 -1.96 29.25
N LEU A 165 1.85 -2.51 28.04
CA LEU A 165 0.67 -2.81 27.22
C LEU A 165 -0.34 -3.67 27.97
N GLU A 166 0.11 -4.63 28.77
CA GLU A 166 -0.75 -5.48 29.60
C GLU A 166 -1.60 -4.69 30.61
N THR A 167 -1.12 -3.53 31.06
CA THR A 167 -1.86 -2.64 31.98
C THR A 167 -2.77 -1.68 31.20
N ILE A 168 -2.37 -1.25 30.01
CA ILE A 168 -3.17 -0.34 29.16
C ILE A 168 -4.35 -1.09 28.53
N ARG A 169 -4.11 -2.29 27.98
CA ARG A 169 -5.04 -3.04 27.13
C ARG A 169 -6.44 -3.23 27.73
N PRO A 170 -6.62 -3.61 29.01
CA PRO A 170 -7.95 -3.87 29.58
C PRO A 170 -8.84 -2.61 29.64
N GLU A 171 -8.25 -1.45 29.92
CA GLU A 171 -8.99 -0.22 30.23
C GLU A 171 -9.03 0.78 29.06
N TYR A 172 -8.14 0.64 28.08
CA TYR A 172 -8.07 1.57 26.96
C TYR A 172 -9.35 1.57 26.13
N THR A 173 -9.81 2.74 25.70
CA THR A 173 -11.00 2.92 24.86
C THR A 173 -10.70 3.90 23.74
N PHE A 174 -11.65 4.08 22.82
CA PHE A 174 -11.46 4.97 21.67
C PHE A 174 -11.12 6.39 22.12
N ASP A 175 -9.94 6.87 21.74
CA ASP A 175 -9.47 8.23 21.98
C ASP A 175 -8.80 8.74 20.70
N SER A 176 -9.36 9.82 20.14
CA SER A 176 -8.86 10.46 18.92
C SER A 176 -7.95 11.67 19.20
N SER A 177 -7.58 11.90 20.46
CA SER A 177 -6.62 12.93 20.85
C SER A 177 -5.19 12.46 20.66
N CYS A 178 -4.26 13.38 20.38
CA CYS A 178 -2.84 13.05 20.37
C CYS A 178 -2.39 12.48 21.72
N GLN A 179 -2.87 13.02 22.84
CA GLN A 179 -2.41 12.68 24.18
C GLN A 179 -2.87 11.29 24.62
N GLY A 180 -4.05 10.85 24.15
CA GLY A 180 -4.59 9.54 24.46
C GLY A 180 -4.09 8.43 23.52
N SER A 181 -3.80 8.73 22.26
CA SER A 181 -3.50 7.68 21.26
C SER A 181 -2.05 7.59 20.81
N VAL A 182 -1.33 8.72 20.68
CA VAL A 182 0.07 8.73 20.22
C VAL A 182 1.01 7.97 21.17
N PRO A 183 1.02 8.21 22.51
CA PRO A 183 1.88 7.44 23.39
C PRO A 183 1.56 5.95 23.33
N GLU A 184 0.31 5.59 23.06
CA GLU A 184 -0.17 4.20 23.11
C GLU A 184 0.32 3.44 21.88
N ALA A 185 0.29 4.10 20.71
CA ALA A 185 0.90 3.58 19.50
C ALA A 185 2.43 3.49 19.59
N ILE A 186 3.09 4.45 20.26
CA ILE A 186 4.54 4.40 20.47
C ILE A 186 4.90 3.25 21.41
N ILE A 187 4.16 3.05 22.51
CA ILE A 187 4.35 1.91 23.43
C ILE A 187 4.13 0.59 22.69
N ALA A 188 3.13 0.50 21.81
CA ALA A 188 2.88 -0.69 21.00
C ALA A 188 4.10 -1.10 20.15
N PHE A 189 4.82 -0.12 19.59
CA PHE A 189 6.12 -0.33 18.95
C PHE A 189 7.23 -0.67 19.95
N LEU A 190 7.33 0.05 21.08
CA LEU A 190 8.41 -0.14 22.05
C LEU A 190 8.41 -1.56 22.65
N GLU A 191 7.23 -2.14 22.86
CA GLU A 191 7.06 -3.50 23.37
C GLU A 191 7.02 -4.60 22.30
N SER A 192 7.14 -4.25 21.01
CA SER A 192 7.08 -5.28 19.96
C SER A 192 8.37 -6.08 19.81
N GLU A 193 8.29 -7.26 19.21
CA GLU A 193 9.48 -8.04 18.84
C GLU A 193 9.84 -7.92 17.35
N ASP A 194 8.85 -7.63 16.52
CA ASP A 194 9.00 -7.41 15.08
C ASP A 194 7.93 -6.44 14.54
N PHE A 195 7.89 -6.29 13.22
CA PHE A 195 6.93 -5.42 12.53
C PHE A 195 5.48 -5.87 12.70
N GLU A 196 5.19 -7.16 12.53
CA GLU A 196 3.83 -7.71 12.65
C GLU A 196 3.35 -7.61 14.09
N ASP A 197 4.25 -7.88 15.04
CA ASP A 197 3.99 -7.80 16.46
C ASP A 197 3.63 -6.37 16.91
N ALA A 198 4.26 -5.34 16.30
CA ALA A 198 3.91 -3.94 16.55
C ALA A 198 2.46 -3.63 16.13
N LEU A 199 2.02 -4.17 14.99
CA LEU A 199 0.65 -4.03 14.51
C LEU A 199 -0.33 -4.78 15.43
N CYS A 200 0.01 -6.02 15.81
CA CYS A 200 -0.78 -6.81 16.76
C CYS A 200 -0.92 -6.09 18.11
N ASN A 201 0.17 -5.54 18.64
CA ASN A 201 0.16 -4.77 19.87
C ASN A 201 -0.80 -3.58 19.78
N ALA A 202 -0.67 -2.77 18.72
CA ALA A 202 -1.50 -1.59 18.52
C ALA A 202 -2.99 -1.94 18.38
N VAL A 203 -3.34 -2.86 17.49
CA VAL A 203 -4.74 -3.31 17.30
C VAL A 203 -5.31 -3.90 18.59
N SER A 204 -4.51 -4.68 19.33
CA SER A 204 -4.97 -5.33 20.57
C SER A 204 -5.32 -4.34 21.68
N LEU A 205 -4.85 -3.09 21.62
CA LEU A 205 -5.28 -2.04 22.55
C LEU A 205 -6.76 -1.67 22.34
N GLY A 206 -7.32 -1.95 21.17
CA GLY A 206 -8.63 -1.45 20.74
C GLY A 206 -8.68 0.09 20.67
N GLY A 207 -9.86 0.64 20.44
CA GLY A 207 -10.01 2.09 20.26
C GLY A 207 -9.78 2.50 18.81
N ASP A 208 -9.00 3.55 18.60
CA ASP A 208 -8.69 4.13 17.27
C ASP A 208 -7.59 3.30 16.58
N SER A 209 -7.93 2.05 16.25
CA SER A 209 -6.94 1.01 15.97
C SER A 209 -6.23 1.14 14.63
N ASP A 210 -6.88 1.70 13.60
CA ASP A 210 -6.22 2.10 12.35
C ASP A 210 -5.18 3.17 12.62
N THR A 211 -5.52 4.24 13.34
CA THR A 211 -4.56 5.29 13.69
C THR A 211 -3.40 4.77 14.53
N GLN A 212 -3.69 3.96 15.55
CA GLN A 212 -2.65 3.39 16.41
C GLN A 212 -1.71 2.46 15.62
N ALA A 213 -2.27 1.57 14.80
CA ALA A 213 -1.47 0.65 13.99
C ALA A 213 -0.70 1.39 12.88
N CYS A 214 -1.27 2.45 12.30
CA CYS A 214 -0.60 3.34 11.36
C CYS A 214 0.65 3.97 11.98
N ILE A 215 0.52 4.57 13.17
CA ILE A 215 1.66 5.17 13.88
C ILE A 215 2.69 4.11 14.30
N ALA A 216 2.24 3.01 14.92
CA ALA A 216 3.14 1.94 15.37
C ALA A 216 3.88 1.30 14.18
N GLY A 217 3.17 1.02 13.09
CA GLY A 217 3.71 0.47 11.86
C GLY A 217 4.73 1.39 11.18
N ALA A 218 4.49 2.70 11.20
CA ALA A 218 5.45 3.69 10.69
C ALA A 218 6.81 3.63 11.40
N ILE A 219 6.78 3.54 12.73
CA ILE A 219 7.99 3.47 13.56
C ILE A 219 8.63 2.08 13.44
N ALA A 220 7.82 1.02 13.44
CA ALA A 220 8.29 -0.36 13.32
C ALA A 220 9.00 -0.63 11.98
N GLU A 221 8.48 -0.12 10.86
CA GLU A 221 9.16 -0.18 9.56
C GLU A 221 10.53 0.51 9.61
N ALA A 222 10.59 1.69 10.24
CA ALA A 222 11.84 2.43 10.36
C ALA A 222 12.88 1.68 11.22
N PHE A 223 12.43 0.93 12.23
CA PHE A 223 13.28 0.23 13.18
C PHE A 223 13.71 -1.17 12.71
N TYR A 224 12.76 -2.02 12.31
CA TYR A 224 13.02 -3.42 11.93
C TYR A 224 13.49 -3.56 10.47
N GLY A 225 13.32 -2.51 9.67
CA GLY A 225 13.71 -2.50 8.28
C GLY A 225 12.55 -2.85 7.34
N PRO A 226 12.86 -3.24 6.09
CA PRO A 226 11.86 -3.26 5.04
C PRO A 226 10.74 -4.25 5.29
N VAL A 227 9.50 -3.79 5.09
CA VAL A 227 8.32 -4.64 5.11
C VAL A 227 8.42 -5.72 4.04
N SER A 228 7.92 -6.92 4.35
CA SER A 228 8.04 -8.07 3.46
C SER A 228 7.23 -7.91 2.17
N LYS A 229 7.59 -8.68 1.12
CA LYS A 229 6.93 -8.64 -0.20
C LYS A 229 5.42 -8.81 -0.12
N ARG A 230 4.92 -9.65 0.80
CA ARG A 230 3.48 -9.88 0.97
C ARG A 230 2.72 -8.58 1.25
N TRP A 231 3.30 -7.69 2.05
CA TRP A 231 2.71 -6.41 2.41
C TRP A 231 2.76 -5.42 1.25
N VAL A 232 3.87 -5.39 0.51
CA VAL A 232 3.96 -4.57 -0.71
C VAL A 232 2.93 -5.03 -1.76
N THR A 233 2.75 -6.34 -1.92
CA THR A 233 1.70 -6.90 -2.82
C THR A 233 0.31 -6.49 -2.37
N MET A 234 0.02 -6.56 -1.07
CA MET A 234 -1.25 -6.10 -0.50
C MET A 234 -1.52 -4.62 -0.80
N LEU A 235 -0.53 -3.75 -0.58
CA LEU A 235 -0.67 -2.31 -0.88
C LEU A 235 -0.99 -2.08 -2.37
N ASN A 236 -0.37 -2.83 -3.28
CA ASN A 236 -0.66 -2.74 -4.73
C ASN A 236 -2.08 -3.18 -5.11
N ILE A 237 -2.73 -4.02 -4.28
CA ILE A 237 -4.10 -4.48 -4.51
C ILE A 237 -5.11 -3.48 -3.94
N LEU A 238 -4.84 -2.95 -2.75
CA LEU A 238 -5.82 -2.15 -1.99
C LEU A 238 -5.73 -0.65 -2.25
N LEU A 239 -4.57 -0.12 -2.66
CA LEU A 239 -4.40 1.30 -2.90
C LEU A 239 -4.68 1.69 -4.36
N PRO A 240 -5.22 2.90 -4.59
CA PRO A 240 -5.44 3.41 -5.94
C PRO A 240 -4.12 3.71 -6.65
N GLN A 241 -4.14 3.66 -7.99
CA GLN A 241 -2.93 3.78 -8.83
C GLN A 241 -2.17 5.10 -8.64
N GLU A 242 -2.89 6.20 -8.44
CA GLU A 242 -2.33 7.51 -8.15
C GLU A 242 -1.56 7.54 -6.82
N ALA A 243 -2.06 6.87 -5.78
CA ALA A 243 -1.35 6.74 -4.51
C ALA A 243 -0.08 5.91 -4.69
N LEU A 244 -0.15 4.79 -5.43
CA LEU A 244 1.00 3.95 -5.74
C LEU A 244 2.10 4.71 -6.49
N ARG A 245 1.75 5.62 -7.40
CA ARG A 245 2.72 6.49 -8.10
C ARG A 245 3.46 7.44 -7.15
N VAL A 246 2.74 8.06 -6.20
CA VAL A 246 3.34 8.92 -5.18
C VAL A 246 4.26 8.11 -4.27
N ILE A 247 3.81 6.94 -3.83
CA ILE A 247 4.57 6.03 -2.97
C ILE A 247 5.88 5.61 -3.65
N ASP A 248 5.82 5.20 -4.91
CA ASP A 248 6.99 4.81 -5.71
C ASP A 248 7.97 5.98 -5.88
N ALA A 249 7.47 7.17 -6.26
CA ALA A 249 8.29 8.37 -6.40
C ALA A 249 8.96 8.78 -5.08
N PHE A 250 8.24 8.69 -3.96
CA PHE A 250 8.75 9.01 -2.63
C PHE A 250 9.84 8.03 -2.20
N ASN A 251 9.60 6.72 -2.38
CA ASN A 251 10.57 5.68 -2.07
C ASN A 251 11.86 5.84 -2.88
N LYS A 252 11.75 6.10 -4.19
CA LYS A 252 12.90 6.35 -5.06
C LYS A 252 13.72 7.55 -4.63
N ARG A 253 13.08 8.61 -4.14
CA ARG A 253 13.77 9.85 -3.73
C ARG A 253 14.40 9.77 -2.35
N TYR A 254 13.71 9.19 -1.37
CA TYR A 254 14.08 9.33 0.04
C TYR A 254 14.48 8.02 0.74
N LEU A 255 14.22 6.85 0.14
CA LEU A 255 14.51 5.56 0.74
C LEU A 255 15.56 4.72 -0.02
N ASP A 256 16.17 5.30 -1.06
CA ASP A 256 17.34 4.84 -1.82
C ASP A 256 17.64 3.32 -1.73
N SER A 257 17.05 2.54 -2.65
CA SER A 257 17.20 1.07 -2.84
C SER A 257 16.86 0.11 -1.68
N ARG A 258 16.59 0.57 -0.45
CA ARG A 258 16.15 -0.31 0.67
C ARG A 258 14.79 -0.97 0.42
N TYR A 259 14.01 -0.43 -0.52
CA TYR A 259 12.74 -0.95 -1.00
C TYR A 259 12.72 -1.03 -2.53
N ASN A 260 13.64 -1.78 -3.14
CA ASN A 260 13.55 -2.16 -4.56
C ASN A 260 12.44 -3.22 -4.80
N PHE A 261 11.20 -2.94 -4.36
CA PHE A 261 10.03 -3.77 -4.64
C PHE A 261 9.20 -3.24 -5.81
N PHE A 262 9.44 -1.99 -6.21
CA PHE A 262 8.89 -1.39 -7.41
C PHE A 262 9.96 -1.40 -8.51
N CYS A 263 10.31 -2.59 -9.01
CA CYS A 263 11.16 -2.70 -10.20
C CYS A 263 10.35 -2.26 -11.43
N CYS A 264 10.38 -0.97 -11.74
CA CYS A 264 10.40 -0.58 -13.15
C CYS A 264 11.65 -1.24 -13.74
N GLY A 265 11.49 -2.15 -14.71
CA GLY A 265 12.59 -2.93 -15.26
C GLY A 265 13.79 -2.07 -15.67
N GLN A 266 15.00 -2.52 -15.32
CA GLN A 266 16.23 -1.92 -15.82
C GLN A 266 16.75 -2.69 -17.03
N GLU A 267 17.26 -1.94 -18.01
CA GLU A 267 17.98 -2.47 -19.16
C GLU A 267 19.35 -3.03 -18.73
N SER A 268 19.81 -4.10 -19.38
CA SER A 268 21.21 -4.50 -19.26
C SER A 268 22.09 -3.45 -19.94
N ALA A 269 23.34 -3.33 -19.48
CA ALA A 269 24.32 -2.33 -19.91
C ALA A 269 24.62 -2.31 -21.43
N GLU A 270 24.08 -3.26 -22.20
CA GLU A 270 24.34 -3.45 -23.63
C GLU A 270 23.06 -3.50 -24.50
N GLY A 271 21.87 -3.39 -23.90
CA GLY A 271 20.62 -3.09 -24.61
C GLY A 271 20.13 -4.10 -25.65
N ARG A 272 20.20 -5.43 -25.42
CA ARG A 272 19.58 -6.45 -26.32
C ARG A 272 18.87 -7.61 -25.61
N PRO A 273 17.71 -8.12 -26.12
CA PRO A 273 17.10 -9.40 -25.72
C PRO A 273 17.69 -10.62 -26.47
N SER A 274 17.72 -11.81 -25.86
CA SER A 274 18.29 -13.07 -26.44
C SER A 274 17.23 -14.04 -26.99
N GLU A 275 17.58 -14.79 -28.04
CA GLU A 275 16.76 -15.79 -28.77
C GLU A 275 16.93 -17.26 -28.26
N ASN A 276 15.88 -18.09 -28.48
CA ASN A 276 15.74 -19.57 -28.40
C ASN A 276 15.33 -20.26 -27.07
N GLY A 277 14.10 -20.84 -27.01
CA GLY A 277 13.71 -21.85 -26.00
C GLY A 277 12.21 -22.13 -25.75
N MET A 278 11.44 -22.74 -26.69
CA MET A 278 9.99 -23.02 -26.48
C MET A 278 9.57 -24.50 -26.67
N PRO A 279 8.62 -25.08 -25.89
CA PRO A 279 8.26 -26.52 -25.92
C PRO A 279 7.24 -26.96 -27.00
N TYR A 280 7.34 -28.22 -27.46
CA TYR A 280 6.62 -28.85 -28.59
C TYR A 280 5.11 -29.16 -28.36
N GLU A 281 4.60 -29.05 -27.13
CA GLU A 281 3.26 -29.53 -26.73
C GLU A 281 2.10 -28.56 -27.04
N LEU A 282 2.40 -27.27 -27.23
CA LEU A 282 1.39 -26.22 -27.48
C LEU A 282 0.62 -26.39 -28.80
N LEU A 283 1.22 -27.06 -29.78
CA LEU A 283 0.61 -27.27 -31.09
C LEU A 283 -0.58 -28.25 -31.05
N ASN A 284 -0.79 -28.96 -29.94
CA ASN A 284 -1.84 -29.98 -29.78
C ASN A 284 -2.93 -29.66 -28.75
N LEU A 285 -2.89 -28.51 -28.07
CA LEU A 285 -3.90 -28.12 -27.08
C LEU A 285 -5.24 -27.74 -27.76
N SER A 286 -6.35 -28.21 -27.18
CA SER A 286 -7.71 -27.82 -27.59
C SER A 286 -8.17 -26.59 -26.79
N PRO A 287 -8.55 -25.47 -27.44
CA PRO A 287 -8.94 -24.24 -26.75
C PRO A 287 -10.07 -24.41 -25.73
N GLY A 288 -11.03 -25.31 -26.00
CA GLY A 288 -12.16 -25.59 -25.09
C GLY A 288 -11.78 -26.36 -23.81
N SER A 289 -10.50 -26.74 -23.66
CA SER A 289 -9.98 -27.36 -22.43
C SER A 289 -9.09 -26.42 -21.61
N CYS A 290 -8.91 -25.18 -22.06
CA CYS A 290 -8.08 -24.18 -21.40
C CYS A 290 -8.93 -23.26 -20.51
N ARG A 291 -8.32 -22.75 -19.43
CA ARG A 291 -8.89 -21.62 -18.68
C ARG A 291 -8.48 -20.33 -19.39
N TRP A 292 -9.43 -19.41 -19.55
CA TRP A 292 -9.25 -18.21 -20.36
C TRP A 292 -9.33 -16.95 -19.52
N TRP A 293 -8.54 -15.96 -19.89
CA TRP A 293 -8.64 -14.60 -19.42
C TRP A 293 -8.83 -13.69 -20.61
N VAL A 294 -9.58 -12.60 -20.44
CA VAL A 294 -9.89 -11.65 -21.51
C VAL A 294 -9.65 -10.22 -21.02
N LYS A 295 -9.11 -9.40 -21.90
CA LYS A 295 -9.00 -7.96 -21.70
C LYS A 295 -9.66 -7.26 -22.87
N GLU A 296 -10.67 -6.45 -22.56
CA GLU A 296 -11.29 -5.55 -23.54
C GLU A 296 -10.40 -4.33 -23.77
N LEU A 297 -10.06 -4.05 -25.04
CA LEU A 297 -9.30 -2.87 -25.44
C LEU A 297 -10.18 -1.75 -26.02
N GLY A 298 -11.48 -2.02 -26.21
CA GLY A 298 -12.52 -1.05 -26.62
C GLY A 298 -13.20 -1.40 -27.95
N MET A 299 -14.47 -0.95 -28.09
CA MET A 299 -15.43 -1.03 -29.23
C MET A 299 -15.62 -2.34 -30.04
N GLN A 300 -14.69 -3.30 -29.98
CA GLN A 300 -14.78 -4.70 -30.45
C GLN A 300 -13.43 -5.45 -30.38
N ASP A 301 -12.33 -4.81 -29.94
CA ASP A 301 -11.01 -5.44 -29.88
C ASP A 301 -10.74 -6.04 -28.49
N GLU A 302 -10.37 -7.32 -28.48
CA GLU A 302 -10.09 -8.10 -27.28
C GLU A 302 -8.76 -8.83 -27.40
N VAL A 303 -8.06 -8.93 -26.27
CA VAL A 303 -6.91 -9.81 -26.13
C VAL A 303 -7.26 -10.91 -25.16
N TRP A 304 -7.03 -12.13 -25.62
CA TRP A 304 -7.26 -13.36 -24.87
C TRP A 304 -5.93 -13.90 -24.38
N ALA A 305 -5.95 -14.49 -23.19
CA ALA A 305 -4.80 -15.17 -22.61
C ALA A 305 -5.20 -16.50 -21.99
N PHE A 306 -4.28 -17.46 -22.01
CA PHE A 306 -4.41 -18.70 -21.26
C PHE A 306 -3.07 -19.14 -20.69
N VAL A 307 -3.11 -19.84 -19.56
CA VAL A 307 -1.93 -20.25 -18.80
C VAL A 307 -1.76 -21.77 -18.91
N THR A 308 -0.55 -22.23 -19.18
CA THR A 308 -0.15 -23.64 -19.05
C THR A 308 0.90 -23.77 -17.95
N GLU A 309 0.90 -24.87 -17.19
CA GLU A 309 1.91 -25.16 -16.17
C GLU A 309 2.72 -26.40 -16.59
N SER A 310 4.05 -26.31 -16.57
CA SER A 310 4.92 -27.48 -16.75
C SER A 310 5.09 -28.22 -15.44
N GLU A 311 5.18 -29.55 -15.49
CA GLU A 311 5.23 -30.35 -14.25
C GLU A 311 6.60 -30.25 -13.55
N ILE A 312 7.73 -30.15 -14.29
CA ILE A 312 9.09 -30.06 -13.73
C ILE A 312 10.04 -29.29 -14.68
N PRO A 313 10.65 -28.16 -14.27
CA PRO A 313 10.33 -27.38 -13.08
C PRO A 313 8.90 -26.81 -13.19
N ARG A 314 8.30 -26.49 -12.05
CA ARG A 314 6.92 -26.03 -11.98
C ARG A 314 6.82 -24.56 -12.37
N GLU A 315 6.89 -24.30 -13.67
CA GLU A 315 6.85 -22.97 -14.27
C GLU A 315 5.56 -22.81 -15.08
N ALA A 316 5.03 -21.59 -15.13
CA ALA A 316 3.84 -21.29 -15.90
C ALA A 316 4.18 -20.47 -17.13
N SER A 317 3.48 -20.72 -18.23
CA SER A 317 3.56 -19.91 -19.44
C SER A 317 2.20 -19.36 -19.79
N VAL A 318 2.15 -18.06 -20.05
CA VAL A 318 0.96 -17.34 -20.52
C VAL A 318 1.10 -17.09 -22.00
N TYR A 319 0.07 -17.44 -22.76
CA TYR A 319 0.02 -17.26 -24.20
C TYR A 319 -1.08 -16.26 -24.54
N PHE A 320 -0.77 -15.33 -25.43
CA PHE A 320 -1.68 -14.27 -25.84
C PHE A 320 -2.15 -14.48 -27.27
N SER A 321 -3.43 -14.19 -27.48
CA SER A 321 -4.14 -14.37 -28.74
C SER A 321 -5.17 -13.25 -28.91
N THR A 322 -5.60 -12.99 -30.14
CA THR A 322 -6.85 -12.24 -30.37
C THR A 322 -8.03 -13.20 -30.28
N ASP A 323 -9.18 -12.83 -30.83
CA ASP A 323 -10.33 -13.69 -31.10
C ASP A 323 -10.04 -14.91 -32.03
N THR A 324 -8.86 -14.95 -32.66
CA THR A 324 -8.40 -16.07 -33.49
C THR A 324 -7.53 -17.05 -32.67
N PRO A 325 -7.37 -18.33 -33.06
CA PRO A 325 -6.46 -19.27 -32.39
C PRO A 325 -4.99 -19.08 -32.83
N VAL A 326 -4.54 -17.83 -33.00
CA VAL A 326 -3.17 -17.48 -33.38
C VAL A 326 -2.46 -16.84 -32.21
N ILE A 327 -1.45 -17.52 -31.67
CA ILE A 327 -0.64 -17.01 -30.57
C ILE A 327 0.35 -16.01 -31.15
N PHE A 328 0.23 -14.76 -30.71
CA PHE A 328 1.12 -13.68 -31.14
C PHE A 328 2.20 -13.35 -30.09
N ASP A 329 2.04 -13.80 -28.84
CA ASP A 329 3.00 -13.54 -27.77
C ASP A 329 2.95 -14.61 -26.65
N GLN A 330 4.05 -14.74 -25.92
CA GLN A 330 4.18 -15.67 -24.78
C GLN A 330 5.06 -15.08 -23.67
N LEU A 331 4.65 -15.30 -22.43
CA LEU A 331 5.40 -14.94 -21.23
C LEU A 331 5.56 -16.14 -20.30
N CYS A 332 6.73 -16.28 -19.68
CA CYS A 332 7.01 -17.34 -18.72
C CYS A 332 7.10 -16.76 -17.30
N PHE A 333 6.57 -17.51 -16.34
CA PHE A 333 6.44 -17.18 -14.94
C PHE A 333 6.95 -18.35 -14.08
N LYS A 334 7.40 -18.03 -12.87
CA LYS A 334 7.97 -19.03 -11.96
C LYS A 334 6.93 -19.96 -11.37
N SER A 335 5.64 -19.58 -11.40
CA SER A 335 4.52 -20.44 -11.03
C SER A 335 3.22 -19.94 -11.67
N PHE A 336 2.16 -20.75 -11.59
CA PHE A 336 0.82 -20.36 -12.07
C PHE A 336 0.27 -19.14 -11.32
N GLU A 337 0.54 -19.02 -10.03
CA GLU A 337 0.09 -17.89 -9.20
C GLU A 337 0.72 -16.57 -9.67
N ASP A 338 2.00 -16.58 -10.03
CA ASP A 338 2.68 -15.40 -10.59
C ASP A 338 2.05 -14.98 -11.93
N ALA A 339 1.75 -15.95 -12.80
CA ALA A 339 1.06 -15.71 -14.07
C ALA A 339 -0.36 -15.15 -13.86
N PHE A 340 -1.09 -15.69 -12.89
CA PHE A 340 -2.45 -15.27 -12.55
C PHE A 340 -2.49 -13.82 -12.05
N ILE A 341 -1.58 -13.48 -11.14
CA ILE A 341 -1.44 -12.12 -10.61
C ILE A 341 -1.08 -11.15 -11.73
N ALA A 342 -0.18 -11.54 -12.63
CA ALA A 342 0.26 -10.71 -13.74
C ALA A 342 -0.87 -10.43 -14.75
N LEU A 343 -1.71 -11.42 -15.05
CA LEU A 343 -2.90 -11.26 -15.90
C LEU A 343 -3.89 -10.28 -15.31
N ASN A 344 -4.28 -10.48 -14.05
CA ASN A 344 -5.26 -9.63 -13.38
C ASN A 344 -4.77 -8.17 -13.28
N ARG A 345 -3.49 -7.97 -12.91
CA ARG A 345 -2.87 -6.64 -12.87
C ARG A 345 -2.89 -5.91 -14.21
N ASN A 346 -2.79 -6.65 -15.31
CA ASN A 346 -2.81 -6.08 -16.64
C ASN A 346 -4.23 -5.90 -17.20
N GLY A 347 -5.27 -5.99 -16.36
CA GLY A 347 -6.65 -5.78 -16.75
C GLY A 347 -7.25 -6.94 -17.54
N PHE A 348 -6.70 -8.15 -17.36
CA PHE A 348 -7.32 -9.36 -17.87
C PHE A 348 -8.21 -9.98 -16.80
N ASP A 349 -9.49 -10.15 -17.12
CA ASP A 349 -10.47 -10.79 -16.26
C ASP A 349 -10.57 -12.28 -16.58
N LEU A 350 -10.73 -13.11 -15.55
CA LEU A 350 -10.92 -14.55 -15.72
C LEU A 350 -12.30 -14.80 -16.37
N TYR A 351 -12.29 -15.42 -17.54
CA TYR A 351 -13.48 -15.73 -18.31
C TYR A 351 -14.14 -17.02 -17.78
N PHE A 352 -15.37 -16.92 -17.28
CA PHE A 352 -16.17 -18.05 -16.82
C PHE A 352 -17.24 -18.40 -17.87
N GLU A 353 -17.43 -19.69 -18.17
CA GLU A 353 -18.39 -20.16 -19.19
C GLU A 353 -19.84 -19.68 -18.94
N ASN A 354 -20.21 -19.37 -17.69
CA ASN A 354 -21.54 -18.86 -17.32
C ASN A 354 -21.82 -17.41 -17.77
N TYR A 355 -20.83 -16.65 -18.27
CA TYR A 355 -21.07 -15.34 -18.91
C TYR A 355 -21.83 -15.45 -20.24
N ALA A 356 -21.98 -16.65 -20.81
CA ALA A 356 -22.67 -16.87 -22.07
C ALA A 356 -24.20 -17.10 -21.97
N GLU A 357 -24.77 -17.31 -20.78
CA GLU A 357 -26.20 -17.67 -20.63
C GLU A 357 -27.13 -16.50 -20.28
N GLY A 358 -26.62 -15.26 -20.22
CA GLY A 358 -27.42 -14.05 -20.07
C GLY A 358 -27.87 -13.49 -21.41
N GLY A 359 -28.95 -14.03 -22.00
CA GLY A 359 -29.51 -13.63 -23.30
C GLY A 359 -30.13 -12.23 -23.37
N GLY A 360 -29.34 -11.17 -23.15
CA GLY A 360 -29.68 -9.78 -23.43
C GLY A 360 -29.06 -9.32 -24.76
N PRO A 361 -29.72 -8.43 -25.53
CA PRO A 361 -29.24 -8.04 -26.85
C PRO A 361 -28.07 -7.05 -26.75
N GLY A 362 -26.87 -7.53 -27.04
CA GLY A 362 -25.68 -6.71 -27.31
C GLY A 362 -24.45 -7.22 -26.56
N TYR A 363 -23.51 -7.79 -27.32
CA TYR A 363 -22.19 -8.33 -26.93
C TYR A 363 -22.17 -9.85 -26.61
N TYR A 364 -21.65 -10.62 -27.58
CA TYR A 364 -21.30 -12.04 -27.45
C TYR A 364 -19.78 -12.16 -27.54
N THR A 365 -19.09 -12.11 -26.40
CA THR A 365 -17.64 -12.37 -26.33
C THR A 365 -17.44 -13.87 -26.14
N SER A 366 -16.65 -14.53 -26.99
CA SER A 366 -16.39 -15.97 -26.84
C SER A 366 -14.93 -16.29 -27.10
N ALA A 367 -14.34 -17.09 -26.21
CA ALA A 367 -12.93 -17.49 -26.31
C ALA A 367 -12.59 -18.12 -27.68
N PRO A 368 -11.34 -17.98 -28.16
CA PRO A 368 -10.91 -18.48 -29.47
C PRO A 368 -11.19 -19.98 -29.65
N ARG A 369 -11.63 -20.37 -30.86
CA ARG A 369 -11.95 -21.77 -31.21
C ARG A 369 -11.07 -22.25 -32.38
N GLY A 370 -10.58 -23.49 -32.33
CA GLY A 370 -9.73 -24.08 -33.38
C GLY A 370 -8.50 -24.83 -32.83
N ARG A 371 -7.44 -25.00 -33.63
CA ARG A 371 -6.12 -25.46 -33.14
C ARG A 371 -5.14 -24.28 -33.14
N PHE A 372 -4.33 -24.15 -32.10
CA PHE A 372 -3.39 -23.04 -31.99
C PHE A 372 -2.25 -23.11 -33.02
N ARG A 373 -1.94 -21.96 -33.63
CA ARG A 373 -0.76 -21.75 -34.48
C ARG A 373 0.01 -20.53 -33.98
N ILE A 374 1.34 -20.59 -34.06
CA ILE A 374 2.21 -19.46 -33.70
C ILE A 374 2.63 -18.79 -35.00
N GLU A 375 2.32 -17.51 -35.16
CA GLU A 375 2.77 -16.70 -36.30
C GLU A 375 3.69 -15.57 -35.80
N PRO A 376 4.78 -15.26 -36.49
CA PRO A 376 5.68 -14.18 -36.09
C PRO A 376 4.99 -12.82 -36.34
N HIS A 377 4.39 -12.26 -35.28
CA HIS A 377 3.81 -10.92 -35.30
C HIS A 377 4.93 -9.87 -35.03
N PRO A 378 4.91 -8.67 -35.65
CA PRO A 378 6.03 -7.70 -35.62
C PRO A 378 6.39 -7.11 -34.25
N LEU A 379 5.72 -7.49 -33.17
CA LEU A 379 6.00 -7.05 -31.82
C LEU A 379 6.20 -8.29 -30.94
N PHE A 380 7.43 -8.79 -30.89
CA PHE A 380 7.86 -9.53 -29.70
C PHE A 380 7.81 -8.55 -28.53
N SER A 381 6.84 -8.69 -27.64
CA SER A 381 6.87 -8.01 -26.35
C SER A 381 8.04 -8.59 -25.58
N SER A 382 9.21 -7.97 -25.68
CA SER A 382 10.28 -8.21 -24.73
C SER A 382 9.68 -7.97 -23.35
N GLY A 383 9.47 -9.03 -22.55
CA GLY A 383 8.68 -9.07 -21.31
C GLY A 383 8.99 -8.00 -20.25
N LYS A 384 8.82 -6.73 -20.60
CA LYS A 384 9.13 -5.53 -19.82
C LYS A 384 7.87 -4.92 -19.20
N HIS A 385 6.69 -5.48 -19.46
CA HIS A 385 5.39 -4.92 -19.02
C HIS A 385 4.49 -5.92 -18.26
N TRP A 386 5.06 -6.99 -17.68
CA TRP A 386 4.29 -8.06 -17.06
C TRP A 386 4.83 -8.53 -15.69
N ILE A 387 5.16 -7.59 -14.79
CA ILE A 387 5.44 -7.87 -13.37
C ILE A 387 4.45 -7.12 -12.49
#